data_AF-F5L373-F1
#
_entry.id   AF-F5L373-F1
#
_cell.length_a   1.000
_cell.length_b   1.000
_cell.length_c   1.000
_cell.angle_alpha   90.00
_cell.angle_beta   90.00
_cell.angle_gamma   90.00
#
_symmetry.space_group_name_H-M   'P 1'
#
loop_
_entity.id
_entity.type
_entity.pdbx_description
1 polymer ?
#
loop_
_entity_poly.entity_id
_entity_poly.type
_entity_poly.pdbx_seq_one_letter_code
_entity_poly.pdbx_strand_id
1 'polypeptide(L)'
;MPNKAYKFRLYPTKEQEQLLAKTFGCVRFVYNKMLEDRLRIYDTFKGDKEALKKHKFPTPAKYKKDFPWLKEVDSLALANAQLNLQKAFTNFFSGRAGFPKFKSRKAKQSYTTNVVNGNMKLSDGSIKLPKLKWVKFKQHREIPADHTIKSCTITKT
;
A
#
# COMPACT_ATOMS: atom_id res chain seq x y z
N MET A 1 19.75 13.64 7.22
CA MET A 1 18.72 13.84 8.26
C MET A 1 17.91 12.56 8.45
N PRO A 2 17.55 12.20 9.69
CA PRO A 2 16.72 11.03 9.97
C PRO A 2 15.30 11.22 9.40
N ASN A 3 14.66 10.11 8.99
CA ASN A 3 13.25 10.16 8.60
C ASN A 3 12.38 10.37 9.85
N LYS A 4 11.47 11.35 9.82
CA LYS A 4 10.51 11.61 10.89
C LYS A 4 9.08 11.43 10.39
N ALA A 5 8.25 10.73 11.16
CA ALA A 5 6.84 10.52 10.85
C ALA A 5 5.95 11.48 11.63
N TYR A 6 5.04 12.15 10.94
CA TYR A 6 3.97 12.96 11.54
C TYR A 6 2.62 12.27 11.33
N LYS A 7 1.77 12.31 12.36
CA LYS A 7 0.44 11.70 12.34
C LYS A 7 -0.60 12.77 12.64
N PHE A 8 -1.58 12.91 11.76
CA PHE A 8 -2.68 13.87 11.86
C PHE A 8 -4.01 13.20 11.55
N ARG A 9 -5.11 13.80 12.03
CA ARG A 9 -6.46 13.37 11.68
C ARG A 9 -6.88 14.02 10.36
N LEU A 10 -7.35 13.21 9.42
CA LEU A 10 -7.93 13.67 8.16
C LEU A 10 -9.44 13.95 8.34
N TYR A 11 -9.97 14.88 7.55
CA TYR A 11 -11.39 15.22 7.42
C TYR A 11 -11.78 15.13 5.94
N PRO A 12 -11.96 13.91 5.41
CA PRO A 12 -12.38 13.69 4.03
C PRO A 12 -13.86 14.08 3.81
N THR A 13 -14.22 14.44 2.57
CA THR A 13 -15.62 14.48 2.13
C THR A 13 -16.19 13.07 1.96
N LYS A 14 -17.52 12.93 1.80
CA LYS A 14 -18.16 11.63 1.58
C LYS A 14 -17.60 10.89 0.36
N GLU A 15 -17.32 11.61 -0.73
CA GLU A 15 -16.75 11.06 -1.96
C GLU A 15 -15.31 10.58 -1.73
N GLN A 16 -14.54 11.33 -0.94
CA GLN A 16 -13.19 10.94 -0.53
C GLN A 16 -13.20 9.70 0.37
N GLU A 17 -14.14 9.61 1.30
CA GLU A 17 -14.31 8.41 2.14
C GLU A 17 -14.63 7.16 1.31
N GLN A 18 -15.50 7.29 0.31
CA GLN A 18 -15.79 6.20 -0.62
C GLN A 18 -14.54 5.76 -1.39
N LEU A 19 -13.74 6.71 -1.91
CA LEU A 19 -12.50 6.39 -2.60
C LEU A 19 -11.44 5.77 -1.68
N LEU A 20 -11.34 6.23 -0.43
CA LEU A 20 -10.50 5.63 0.60
C LEU A 20 -10.91 4.19 0.87
N ALA A 21 -12.21 3.93 1.05
CA ALA A 21 -12.75 2.59 1.25
C ALA A 21 -12.45 1.66 0.07
N LYS A 22 -12.64 2.14 -1.17
CA LYS A 22 -12.23 1.42 -2.39
C LYS A 22 -10.73 1.12 -2.37
N THR A 23 -9.89 2.10 -2.05
CA THR A 23 -8.43 1.96 -1.99
C THR A 23 -7.99 0.90 -0.97
N PHE A 24 -8.57 0.91 0.24
CA PHE A 24 -8.32 -0.13 1.24
C PHE A 24 -8.72 -1.52 0.74
N GLY A 25 -9.85 -1.61 0.04
CA GLY A 25 -10.31 -2.84 -0.61
C GLY A 25 -9.31 -3.35 -1.66
N CYS A 26 -8.87 -2.48 -2.56
CA CYS A 26 -7.95 -2.81 -3.64
C CYS A 26 -6.58 -3.26 -3.13
N VAL A 27 -6.02 -2.55 -2.15
CA VAL A 27 -4.72 -2.90 -1.55
C VAL A 27 -4.79 -4.24 -0.82
N ARG A 28 -5.88 -4.50 -0.09
CA ARG A 28 -6.12 -5.80 0.55
C ARG A 28 -6.22 -6.92 -0.50
N PHE A 29 -7.00 -6.70 -1.55
CA PHE A 29 -7.18 -7.67 -2.62
C PHE A 29 -5.85 -8.01 -3.30
N VAL A 30 -5.09 -7.02 -3.74
CA VAL A 30 -3.79 -7.24 -4.42
C VAL A 30 -2.83 -7.99 -3.51
N TYR A 31 -2.72 -7.61 -2.24
CA TYR A 31 -1.87 -8.34 -1.28
C TYR A 31 -2.28 -9.82 -1.18
N ASN A 32 -3.58 -10.09 -1.00
CA ASN A 32 -4.07 -11.46 -0.85
C ASN A 32 -3.89 -12.27 -2.14
N LYS A 33 -4.16 -11.68 -3.30
CA LYS A 33 -4.00 -12.33 -4.60
C LYS A 33 -2.54 -12.72 -4.86
N MET A 34 -1.61 -11.84 -4.51
CA MET A 34 -0.18 -12.14 -4.62
C MET A 34 0.28 -13.22 -3.64
N LEU A 35 -0.28 -13.25 -2.42
CA LEU A 35 0.02 -14.31 -1.46
C LEU A 35 -0.51 -15.67 -1.96
N GLU A 36 -1.74 -15.70 -2.46
CA GLU A 36 -2.34 -16.88 -3.10
C GLU A 36 -1.48 -17.39 -4.27
N ASP A 37 -1.06 -16.49 -5.18
CA ASP A 37 -0.21 -16.85 -6.30
C ASP A 37 1.13 -17.44 -5.84
N ARG A 38 1.76 -16.87 -4.80
CA ARG A 38 3.01 -17.40 -4.23
C ARG A 38 2.83 -18.78 -3.63
N LEU A 39 1.73 -19.00 -2.90
CA LEU A 39 1.42 -20.31 -2.31
C LEU A 39 1.19 -21.36 -3.39
N ARG A 40 0.44 -21.02 -4.44
CA ARG A 40 0.18 -21.90 -5.58
C ARG A 40 1.47 -22.27 -6.32
N ILE A 41 2.31 -21.28 -6.63
CA ILE A 41 3.62 -21.51 -7.27
C ILE A 41 4.50 -22.40 -6.40
N TYR A 42 4.56 -22.13 -5.09
CA TYR A 42 5.31 -22.98 -4.17
C TYR A 42 4.78 -24.42 -4.18
N ASP A 43 3.47 -24.62 -4.08
CA ASP A 43 2.88 -25.95 -4.06
C ASP A 43 3.14 -26.73 -5.35
N THR A 44 3.10 -26.07 -6.51
CA THR A 44 3.40 -26.67 -7.81
C THR A 44 4.88 -27.03 -7.97
N PHE A 45 5.81 -26.20 -7.49
CA PHE A 45 7.25 -26.35 -7.75
C PHE A 45 8.08 -26.75 -6.52
N LYS A 46 7.48 -27.06 -5.36
CA LYS A 46 8.23 -27.42 -4.14
C LYS A 46 9.14 -28.64 -4.31
N GLY A 47 8.83 -29.53 -5.26
CA GLY A 47 9.66 -30.67 -5.63
C GLY A 47 10.82 -30.36 -6.59
N ASP A 48 10.77 -29.20 -7.27
CA ASP A 48 11.79 -28.74 -8.22
C ASP A 48 12.29 -27.34 -7.82
N LYS A 49 13.38 -27.33 -7.06
CA LYS A 49 13.99 -26.10 -6.55
C LYS A 49 14.49 -25.18 -7.65
N GLU A 50 14.91 -25.72 -8.80
CA GLU A 50 15.44 -24.92 -9.90
C GLU A 50 14.32 -24.24 -10.68
N ALA A 51 13.21 -24.94 -10.93
CA ALA A 51 12.01 -24.34 -11.50
C ALA A 51 11.43 -23.26 -10.57
N LEU A 52 11.39 -23.50 -9.26
CA LEU A 52 10.89 -22.53 -8.28
C LEU A 52 11.70 -21.23 -8.28
N LYS A 53 13.04 -21.30 -8.32
CA LYS A 53 13.92 -20.12 -8.38
C LYS A 53 13.74 -19.31 -9.66
N LYS A 54 13.51 -19.98 -10.80
CA LYS A 54 13.34 -19.34 -12.10
C LYS A 54 11.97 -18.66 -12.26
N HIS A 55 10.98 -19.04 -11.45
CA HIS A 55 9.63 -18.53 -11.58
C HIS A 55 9.53 -17.04 -11.16
N LYS A 56 8.98 -16.20 -12.04
CA LYS A 56 8.74 -14.77 -11.76
C LYS A 56 7.35 -14.58 -11.16
N PHE A 57 7.29 -13.95 -9.98
CA PHE A 57 6.02 -13.62 -9.37
C PHE A 57 5.29 -12.49 -10.12
N PRO A 58 3.95 -12.55 -10.20
CA PRO A 58 3.16 -11.49 -10.82
C PRO A 58 3.29 -10.17 -10.06
N THR A 59 3.23 -9.07 -10.82
CA THR A 59 3.17 -7.71 -10.29
C THR A 59 1.74 -7.17 -10.31
N PRO A 60 1.42 -6.11 -9.55
CA PRO A 60 0.11 -5.48 -9.58
C PRO A 60 -0.37 -5.06 -10.98
N ALA A 61 0.55 -4.81 -11.92
CA ALA A 61 0.22 -4.46 -13.31
C ALA A 61 -0.53 -5.60 -14.03
N LYS A 62 -0.21 -6.87 -13.73
CA LYS A 62 -0.91 -8.02 -14.30
C LYS A 62 -2.38 -8.01 -13.89
N TYR A 63 -2.66 -7.84 -12.60
CA TYR A 63 -4.03 -7.86 -12.08
C TYR A 63 -4.90 -6.72 -12.60
N LYS A 64 -4.32 -5.58 -13.01
CA LYS A 64 -5.10 -4.49 -13.62
C LYS A 64 -5.71 -4.84 -14.97
N LYS A 65 -5.23 -5.89 -15.64
CA LYS A 65 -5.84 -6.42 -16.87
C LYS A 65 -7.10 -7.21 -16.52
N ASP A 66 -6.98 -8.11 -15.56
CA ASP A 66 -8.06 -9.02 -15.15
C ASP A 66 -9.12 -8.32 -14.27
N PHE A 67 -8.71 -7.27 -13.55
CA PHE A 67 -9.53 -6.53 -12.58
C PHE A 67 -9.45 -5.02 -12.86
N PRO A 68 -10.22 -4.50 -13.84
CA PRO A 68 -10.13 -3.10 -14.28
C PRO A 68 -10.39 -2.07 -13.18
N TRP A 69 -11.21 -2.40 -12.17
CA TRP A 69 -11.51 -1.55 -11.02
C TRP A 69 -10.26 -1.19 -10.18
N LEU A 70 -9.16 -1.94 -10.31
CA LEU A 70 -7.86 -1.58 -9.72
C LEU A 70 -7.25 -0.29 -10.33
N LYS A 71 -7.74 0.17 -11.49
CA LYS A 71 -7.30 1.43 -12.12
C LYS A 71 -7.98 2.66 -11.51
N GLU A 72 -9.04 2.48 -10.73
CA GLU A 72 -9.74 3.58 -10.05
C GLU A 72 -8.89 4.20 -8.93
N VAL A 73 -8.00 3.41 -8.33
CA VAL A 73 -7.20 3.80 -7.17
C VAL A 73 -5.77 4.15 -7.54
N ASP A 74 -5.04 4.72 -6.57
CA ASP A 74 -3.64 5.07 -6.74
C ASP A 74 -2.76 3.83 -7.04
N SER A 75 -2.02 3.89 -8.14
CA SER A 75 -1.11 2.82 -8.56
C SER A 75 0.01 2.59 -7.55
N LEU A 76 0.47 3.64 -6.86
CA LEU A 76 1.51 3.54 -5.84
C LEU A 76 0.99 2.85 -4.58
N ALA A 77 -0.30 2.96 -4.28
CA ALA A 77 -0.92 2.19 -3.20
C ALA A 77 -0.87 0.68 -3.48
N LEU A 78 -1.15 0.28 -4.73
CA LEU A 78 -1.06 -1.12 -5.15
C LEU A 78 0.38 -1.63 -5.19
N ALA A 79 1.33 -0.80 -5.64
CA ALA A 79 2.76 -1.14 -5.60
C ALA A 79 3.25 -1.34 -4.15
N ASN A 80 2.81 -0.50 -3.22
CA ASN A 80 3.11 -0.69 -1.80
C ASN A 80 2.51 -1.99 -1.22
N ALA A 81 1.39 -2.50 -1.75
CA ALA A 81 0.86 -3.81 -1.37
C ALA A 81 1.85 -4.94 -1.67
N GLN A 82 2.48 -4.90 -2.85
CA GLN A 82 3.56 -5.81 -3.25
C GLN A 82 4.77 -5.68 -2.33
N LEU A 83 5.25 -4.45 -2.07
CA LEU A 83 6.41 -4.21 -1.20
C LEU A 83 6.17 -4.72 0.22
N ASN A 84 4.96 -4.52 0.75
CA ASN A 84 4.57 -5.03 2.06
C ASN A 84 4.61 -6.57 2.11
N LEU A 85 4.15 -7.25 1.06
CA LEU A 85 4.22 -8.72 0.97
C LEU A 85 5.67 -9.19 0.87
N GLN A 86 6.49 -8.54 0.04
CA GLN A 86 7.92 -8.84 -0.07
C GLN A 86 8.62 -8.70 1.28
N LYS A 87 8.38 -7.60 1.99
CA LYS A 87 8.92 -7.38 3.34
C LYS A 87 8.45 -8.46 4.33
N ALA A 88 7.19 -8.88 4.26
CA ALA A 88 6.68 -9.95 5.12
C ALA A 88 7.43 -11.28 4.89
N PHE A 89 7.66 -11.65 3.64
CA PHE A 89 8.48 -12.83 3.32
C PHE A 89 9.95 -12.67 3.72
N THR A 90 10.56 -11.51 3.47
CA THR A 90 11.93 -11.23 3.92
C THR A 90 12.06 -11.37 5.43
N ASN A 91 11.09 -10.87 6.19
CA ASN A 91 11.06 -11.01 7.65
C ASN A 91 10.86 -12.46 8.08
N PHE A 92 10.00 -13.21 7.40
CA PHE A 92 9.80 -14.64 7.64
C PHE A 92 11.08 -15.45 7.44
N PHE A 93 11.74 -15.30 6.28
CA PHE A 93 12.98 -16.03 5.98
C PHE A 93 14.18 -15.59 6.85
N SER A 94 14.14 -14.38 7.42
CA SER A 94 15.14 -13.92 8.39
C SER A 94 14.78 -14.22 9.85
N GLY A 95 13.73 -15.01 10.12
CA GLY A 95 13.31 -15.39 11.48
C GLY A 95 12.74 -14.25 12.33
N ARG A 96 12.49 -13.07 11.75
CA ARG A 96 11.98 -11.88 12.47
C ARG A 96 10.46 -11.80 12.57
N ALA A 97 9.74 -12.64 11.82
CA ALA A 97 8.28 -12.70 11.84
C ALA A 97 7.79 -14.10 11.43
N GLY A 98 6.55 -14.42 11.76
CA GLY A 98 5.89 -15.63 11.25
C GLY A 98 5.53 -15.54 9.76
N PHE A 99 5.03 -16.64 9.20
CA PHE A 99 4.62 -16.73 7.81
C PHE A 99 3.58 -15.66 7.44
N PRO A 100 3.66 -15.03 6.25
CA PRO A 100 2.67 -14.03 5.81
C PRO A 100 1.24 -14.58 5.80
N LYS A 101 0.32 -13.86 6.44
CA LYS A 101 -1.11 -14.24 6.50
C LYS A 101 -1.96 -13.41 5.54
N PHE A 102 -3.08 -13.98 5.09
CA PHE A 102 -4.10 -13.25 4.35
C PHE A 102 -4.66 -12.10 5.19
N LYS A 103 -4.89 -10.95 4.55
CA LYS A 103 -5.47 -9.76 5.18
C LYS A 103 -7.00 -9.87 5.21
N SER A 104 -7.57 -9.58 6.37
CA SER A 104 -9.03 -9.51 6.57
C SER A 104 -9.55 -8.08 6.40
N ARG A 105 -10.83 -7.95 5.98
CA ARG A 105 -11.54 -6.65 5.96
C ARG A 105 -11.82 -6.12 7.37
N LYS A 106 -11.98 -7.01 8.35
CA LYS A 106 -12.25 -6.67 9.76
C LYS A 106 -11.00 -6.17 10.49
N ALA A 107 -9.81 -6.44 9.95
CA ALA A 107 -8.56 -5.94 10.49
C ALA A 107 -8.35 -4.45 10.13
N LYS A 108 -7.31 -3.85 10.72
CA LYS A 108 -6.89 -2.47 10.45
C LYS A 108 -6.75 -2.23 8.94
N GLN A 109 -7.46 -1.22 8.44
CA GLN A 109 -7.45 -0.84 7.03
C GLN A 109 -6.49 0.33 6.82
N SER A 110 -5.49 0.12 5.97
CA SER A 110 -4.51 1.15 5.66
C SER A 110 -3.92 0.96 4.28
N TYR A 111 -3.48 2.05 3.66
CA TYR A 111 -2.59 2.01 2.50
C TYR A 111 -1.48 3.04 2.63
N THR A 112 -0.37 2.80 1.93
CA THR A 112 0.74 3.74 1.81
C THR A 112 0.87 4.15 0.37
N THR A 113 1.10 5.44 0.13
CA THR A 113 1.48 6.00 -1.17
C THR A 113 2.80 6.77 -1.03
N ASN A 114 3.54 6.88 -2.14
CA ASN A 114 4.87 7.48 -2.17
C ASN A 114 4.86 8.77 -2.99
N VAL A 115 5.79 9.67 -2.69
CA VAL A 115 5.97 10.87 -3.52
C VAL A 115 6.66 10.46 -4.81
N VAL A 116 6.03 10.77 -5.93
CA VAL A 116 6.60 10.65 -7.27
C VAL A 116 6.15 11.87 -8.07
N ASN A 117 7.08 12.57 -8.70
CA ASN A 117 6.81 13.70 -9.59
C ASN A 117 5.89 14.78 -8.97
N GLY A 118 6.06 15.08 -7.67
CA GLY A 118 5.29 16.12 -6.98
C GLY A 118 3.79 15.82 -6.81
N ASN A 119 3.40 14.54 -6.86
CA ASN A 119 2.01 14.09 -6.70
C ASN A 119 1.40 14.37 -5.31
N MET A 120 2.21 14.61 -4.29
CA MET A 120 1.77 15.01 -2.94
C MET A 120 2.36 16.35 -2.53
N LYS A 121 1.52 17.18 -1.91
CA LYS A 121 1.85 18.52 -1.43
C LYS A 121 1.07 18.83 -0.16
N LEU A 122 1.64 19.64 0.71
CA LEU A 122 0.96 20.24 1.86
C LEU A 122 0.68 21.71 1.55
N SER A 123 -0.53 22.18 1.85
CA SER A 123 -0.93 23.58 1.73
C SER A 123 -2.14 23.82 2.62
N ASP A 124 -2.16 24.91 3.37
CA ASP A 124 -3.36 25.46 4.04
C ASP A 124 -4.17 24.42 4.84
N GLY A 125 -3.49 23.64 5.71
CA GLY A 125 -4.13 22.60 6.51
C GLY A 125 -4.72 21.44 5.69
N SER A 126 -4.26 21.27 4.45
CA SER A 126 -4.69 20.23 3.52
C SER A 126 -3.51 19.49 2.90
N ILE A 127 -3.72 18.22 2.58
CA ILE A 127 -2.74 17.38 1.87
C ILE A 127 -3.32 16.98 0.52
N LYS A 128 -2.55 17.22 -0.55
CA LYS A 128 -2.84 16.68 -1.88
C LYS A 128 -2.39 15.23 -1.95
N LEU A 129 -3.29 14.34 -2.31
CA LEU A 129 -3.03 12.91 -2.45
C LEU A 129 -3.39 12.43 -3.88
N PRO A 130 -2.68 11.43 -4.43
CA PRO A 130 -3.02 10.87 -5.74
C PRO A 130 -4.46 10.34 -5.76
N LYS A 131 -5.21 10.66 -6.83
CA LYS A 131 -6.65 10.36 -7.03
C LYS A 131 -7.62 11.02 -6.03
N LEU A 132 -7.23 11.16 -4.77
CA LEU A 132 -8.05 11.70 -3.68
C LEU A 132 -8.08 13.24 -3.64
N LYS A 133 -7.16 13.90 -4.36
CA LYS A 133 -7.03 15.37 -4.43
C LYS A 133 -6.71 15.96 -3.05
N TRP A 134 -7.14 17.19 -2.77
CA TRP A 134 -6.91 17.89 -1.51
C TRP A 134 -7.82 17.35 -0.41
N VAL A 135 -7.23 16.93 0.70
CA VAL A 135 -7.93 16.44 1.89
C VAL A 135 -7.54 17.30 3.08
N LYS A 136 -8.53 17.84 3.80
CA LYS A 136 -8.31 18.63 5.01
C LYS A 136 -7.75 17.74 6.12
N PHE A 137 -6.88 18.28 6.96
CA PHE A 137 -6.38 17.60 8.14
C PHE A 137 -6.16 18.58 9.30
N LYS A 138 -6.24 18.08 10.55
CA LYS A 138 -5.94 18.89 11.73
C LYS A 138 -4.45 18.83 12.06
N GLN A 139 -3.72 19.84 11.62
CA GLN A 139 -2.31 20.04 11.97
C GLN A 139 -2.20 20.55 13.42
N HIS A 140 -1.89 19.66 14.35
CA HIS A 140 -1.64 20.02 15.76
C HIS A 140 -0.14 20.09 16.10
N ARG A 141 0.73 19.90 15.10
CA ARG A 141 2.19 19.97 15.19
C ARG A 141 2.72 20.58 13.92
N GLU A 142 3.67 21.50 14.04
CA GLU A 142 4.34 22.07 12.89
C GLU A 142 5.24 21.05 12.18
N ILE A 143 5.26 21.15 10.87
CA ILE A 143 6.17 20.39 10.01
C ILE A 143 7.22 21.41 9.54
N PRO A 144 8.50 21.24 9.92
CA PRO A 144 9.56 22.15 9.50
C PRO A 144 9.60 22.32 7.97
N ALA A 145 9.86 23.54 7.50
CA ALA A 145 9.79 23.89 6.08
C ALA A 145 10.87 23.18 5.22
N ASP A 146 11.98 22.77 5.83
CA ASP A 146 13.06 22.01 5.21
C ASP A 146 12.72 20.52 5.04
N HIS A 147 11.63 20.04 5.65
CA HIS A 147 11.21 18.65 5.52
C HIS A 147 10.52 18.39 4.18
N THR A 148 10.95 17.30 3.52
CA THR A 148 10.31 16.79 2.31
C THR A 148 9.46 15.56 2.60
N ILE A 149 8.27 15.50 2.00
CA ILE A 149 7.39 14.34 2.10
C ILE A 149 8.01 13.20 1.29
N LYS A 150 8.14 12.01 1.89
CA LYS A 150 8.60 10.80 1.18
C LYS A 150 7.45 9.83 0.88
N SER A 151 6.58 9.65 1.86
CA SER A 151 5.41 8.77 1.76
C SER A 151 4.31 9.24 2.70
N CYS A 152 3.09 8.80 2.44
CA CYS A 152 1.93 9.01 3.28
C CYS A 152 1.22 7.68 3.52
N THR A 153 0.94 7.36 4.79
CA THR A 153 0.13 6.19 5.16
C THR A 153 -1.20 6.67 5.72
N ILE A 154 -2.28 6.25 5.08
CA ILE A 154 -3.65 6.57 5.49
C ILE A 154 -4.23 5.32 6.12
N THR A 155 -4.84 5.50 7.30
CA THR A 155 -5.38 4.42 8.12
C THR A 155 -6.80 4.80 8.54
N LYS A 156 -7.74 3.87 8.39
CA LYS A 156 -9.07 3.98 8.98
C LYS A 156 -8.97 3.72 10.47
N THR A 157 -9.31 4.72 11.28
CA THR A 157 -9.44 4.65 12.75
C THR A 157 -10.87 4.41 13.14
#